data_AF-A0A6G0XMK9-F1
#
_entry.id   AF-A0A6G0XMK9-F1
#
_cell.length_a   1.000
_cell.length_b   1.000
_cell.length_c   1.000
_cell.angle_alpha   90.00
_cell.angle_beta   90.00
_cell.angle_gamma   90.00
#
_symmetry.space_group_name_H-M   'P 1'
#
loop_
_entity.id
_entity.type
_entity.pdbx_description
1 polymer ?
#
loop_
_entity_poly.entity_id
_entity_poly.type
_entity_poly.pdbx_seq_one_letter_code
_entity_poly.pdbx_strand_id
1 'polypeptide(L)'
;MGPCSLIVVPAAFTHTTGKAHWEILLRARAIENQCYVLASAQGGVHENGRQTWGQSMLIDPWGTIVAQLPEGEGIVVGDVALDQIAKVRQQLPALNHRCL
;
A
#
# COMPACT_ATOMS: atom_id res chain seq x y z
N MET A 1 15.87 -7.08 -9.74
CA MET A 1 15.33 -5.74 -9.42
C MET A 1 16.23 -5.11 -8.38
N GLY A 2 16.60 -3.83 -8.54
CA GLY A 2 17.35 -3.10 -7.52
C GLY A 2 16.53 -2.84 -6.25
N PRO A 3 17.11 -2.18 -5.23
CA PRO A 3 16.40 -1.85 -4.00
C PRO A 3 15.22 -0.91 -4.29
N CYS A 4 14.00 -1.35 -3.99
CA CYS A 4 12.77 -0.58 -4.16
C CYS A 4 12.45 0.17 -2.87
N SER A 5 12.24 1.49 -2.91
CA SER A 5 11.89 2.26 -1.70
C SER A 5 10.39 2.54 -1.58
N LEU A 6 9.69 2.62 -2.71
CA LEU A 6 8.27 2.94 -2.78
C LEU A 6 7.63 2.23 -3.99
N ILE A 7 6.48 1.58 -3.76
CA ILE A 7 5.58 1.10 -4.80
C ILE A 7 4.35 2.03 -4.81
N VAL A 8 3.98 2.52 -5.99
CA VAL A 8 2.77 3.34 -6.16
C VAL A 8 1.71 2.51 -6.88
N VAL A 9 0.50 2.45 -6.31
CA VAL A 9 -0.61 1.62 -6.80
C VAL A 9 -1.86 2.47 -7.03
N PRO A 10 -2.03 3.11 -8.20
CA PRO A 10 -3.30 3.70 -8.58
C PRO A 10 -4.29 2.60 -8.98
N ALA A 11 -5.48 2.57 -8.38
CA ALA A 11 -6.45 1.52 -8.67
C ALA A 11 -7.92 1.94 -8.48
N ALA A 12 -8.82 1.11 -8.99
CA ALA A 12 -10.26 1.22 -8.82
C ALA A 12 -10.87 -0.16 -8.54
N PHE A 13 -10.55 -0.73 -7.38
CA PHE A 13 -11.12 -2.02 -6.96
C PHE A 13 -12.64 -1.90 -6.84
N THR A 14 -13.37 -2.90 -7.33
CA THR A 14 -14.81 -3.01 -7.07
C THR A 14 -15.05 -3.11 -5.57
N HIS A 15 -16.20 -2.66 -5.08
CA HIS A 15 -16.50 -2.66 -3.65
C HIS A 15 -16.34 -4.04 -2.99
N THR A 16 -16.82 -5.11 -3.63
CA THR A 16 -16.73 -6.49 -3.10
C THR A 16 -15.29 -7.00 -3.04
N THR A 17 -14.52 -6.85 -4.12
CA THR A 17 -13.13 -7.30 -4.19
C THR A 17 -12.24 -6.46 -3.27
N GLY A 18 -12.45 -5.14 -3.24
CA GLY A 18 -11.68 -4.23 -2.39
C GLY A 18 -11.87 -4.53 -0.92
N LYS A 19 -13.12 -4.73 -0.49
CA LYS A 19 -13.45 -5.13 0.89
C LYS A 19 -12.69 -6.37 1.35
N ALA A 20 -12.49 -7.34 0.47
CA ALA A 20 -11.85 -8.60 0.81
C ALA A 20 -10.32 -8.57 0.68
N HIS A 21 -9.76 -7.75 -0.22
CA HIS A 21 -8.38 -7.94 -0.66
C HIS A 21 -7.51 -6.69 -0.65
N TRP A 22 -8.09 -5.49 -0.71
CA TRP A 22 -7.32 -4.27 -0.96
C TRP A 22 -6.20 -4.07 0.07
N GLU A 23 -6.55 -3.98 1.34
CA GLU A 23 -5.57 -3.78 2.41
C GLU A 23 -4.55 -4.92 2.48
N ILE A 24 -5.03 -6.17 2.47
CA ILE A 24 -4.19 -7.37 2.63
C ILE A 24 -3.12 -7.43 1.52
N LEU A 25 -3.51 -7.21 0.26
CA LEU A 25 -2.58 -7.25 -0.86
C LEU A 25 -1.55 -6.13 -0.78
N LEU A 26 -1.97 -4.90 -0.44
CA LEU A 26 -1.06 -3.77 -0.34
C LEU A 26 -0.05 -3.96 0.81
N ARG A 27 -0.51 -4.40 1.98
CA ARG A 27 0.37 -4.68 3.12
C ARG A 27 1.34 -5.82 2.82
N ALA A 28 0.87 -6.89 2.15
CA ALA A 28 1.75 -7.97 1.72
C ALA A 28 2.89 -7.46 0.83
N ARG A 29 2.58 -6.59 -0.15
CA ARG A 29 3.58 -5.99 -1.04
C ARG A 29 4.59 -5.11 -0.30
N ALA A 30 4.13 -4.35 0.70
CA ALA A 30 5.00 -3.53 1.53
C ALA A 30 5.99 -4.39 2.34
N ILE A 31 5.48 -5.44 2.97
CA ILE A 31 6.25 -6.36 3.83
C ILE A 31 7.26 -7.18 3.01
N GLU A 32 6.81 -7.85 1.95
CA GLU A 32 7.66 -8.80 1.21
C GLU A 32 8.79 -8.13 0.43
N ASN A 33 8.62 -6.84 0.11
CA ASN A 33 9.60 -6.01 -0.58
C ASN A 33 10.32 -5.03 0.36
N GLN A 34 9.92 -4.99 1.64
CA GLN A 34 10.47 -4.11 2.67
C GLN A 34 10.60 -2.68 2.15
N CYS A 35 9.48 -2.13 1.67
CA CYS A 35 9.38 -0.81 1.08
C CYS A 35 8.03 -0.17 1.39
N TYR A 36 7.90 1.14 1.20
CA TYR A 36 6.61 1.79 1.31
C TYR A 36 5.66 1.38 0.17
N VAL A 37 4.36 1.44 0.41
CA VAL A 37 3.32 1.32 -0.62
C VAL A 37 2.37 2.52 -0.50
N LEU A 38 2.28 3.33 -1.55
CA LEU A 38 1.31 4.42 -1.67
C LEU A 38 0.22 4.01 -2.67
N ALA A 39 -0.99 3.80 -2.18
CA ALA A 39 -2.10 3.33 -2.98
C ALA A 39 -3.19 4.40 -3.08
N SER A 40 -3.37 4.96 -4.27
CA SER A 40 -4.45 5.91 -4.57
C SER A 40 -5.62 5.15 -5.17
N ALA A 41 -6.80 5.27 -4.58
CA ALA A 41 -7.97 4.49 -4.96
C ALA A 41 -9.17 5.36 -5.34
N GLN A 42 -9.93 4.90 -6.34
CA GLN A 42 -11.27 5.42 -6.61
C GLN A 42 -12.27 4.85 -5.58
N GLY A 43 -13.11 5.71 -5.01
CA GLY A 43 -14.15 5.34 -4.03
C GLY A 43 -15.54 5.84 -4.43
N GLY A 44 -16.56 5.35 -3.73
CA GLY A 44 -17.94 5.80 -3.92
C GLY A 44 -18.68 5.12 -5.08
N VAL A 45 -19.81 5.71 -5.44
CA VAL A 45 -20.69 5.26 -6.54
C VAL A 45 -20.47 6.15 -7.75
N HIS A 46 -20.12 5.53 -8.88
CA HIS A 46 -19.87 6.18 -10.16
C HIS A 46 -21.22 6.45 -10.87
N GLU A 47 -21.23 7.37 -11.85
CA GLU A 47 -22.44 7.74 -12.60
C GLU A 47 -23.16 6.54 -13.25
N ASN A 48 -22.41 5.49 -13.62
CA ASN A 48 -22.94 4.26 -14.19
C ASN A 48 -23.44 3.23 -13.14
N GLY A 49 -23.54 3.62 -11.86
CA GLY A 49 -23.96 2.77 -10.76
C GLY A 49 -22.91 1.80 -10.25
N ARG A 50 -21.71 1.76 -10.84
CA ARG A 50 -20.60 0.96 -10.30
C ARG A 50 -20.18 1.51 -8.94
N GLN A 51 -19.90 0.64 -7.98
CA GLN A 51 -19.33 1.04 -6.69
C GLN A 51 -17.87 0.57 -6.59
N THR A 52 -16.96 1.48 -6.24
CA THR A 52 -15.55 1.16 -6.00
C THR A 52 -15.18 1.36 -4.54
N TRP A 53 -14.12 0.67 -4.12
CA TRP A 53 -13.79 0.48 -2.71
C TRP A 53 -13.25 1.74 -2.01
N GLY A 54 -12.50 2.59 -2.71
CA GLY A 54 -11.76 3.67 -2.07
C GLY A 54 -10.64 3.11 -1.20
N GLN A 55 -10.53 3.61 0.04
CA GLN A 55 -9.45 3.26 0.96
C GLN A 55 -8.04 3.56 0.42
N SER A 56 -7.83 4.76 -0.12
CA SER A 56 -6.47 5.23 -0.40
C SER A 56 -5.63 5.14 0.87
N MET A 57 -4.36 4.71 0.78
CA MET A 57 -3.50 4.55 1.95
C MET A 57 -2.01 4.60 1.64
N LEU A 58 -1.22 4.96 2.65
CA LEU A 58 0.23 4.83 2.71
C LEU A 58 0.59 3.77 3.75
N ILE A 59 1.42 2.81 3.37
CA ILE A 59 1.87 1.69 4.20
C ILE A 59 3.39 1.72 4.29
N ASP A 60 3.92 1.50 5.50
CA ASP A 60 5.36 1.46 5.76
C ASP A 60 5.99 0.09 5.42
N PRO A 61 7.34 -0.03 5.43
CA PRO A 61 8.04 -1.27 5.13
C PRO A 61 7.75 -2.44 6.08
N TRP A 62 7.18 -2.18 7.26
CA TRP A 62 6.76 -3.20 8.22
C TRP A 62 5.31 -3.65 8.00
N GLY A 63 4.59 -3.02 7.07
CA GLY A 63 3.19 -3.27 6.79
C GLY A 63 2.24 -2.51 7.70
N THR A 64 2.69 -1.48 8.41
CA THR A 64 1.84 -0.56 9.18
C THR A 64 1.18 0.43 8.24
N ILE A 65 -0.14 0.60 8.34
CA ILE A 65 -0.85 1.67 7.62
C ILE A 65 -0.57 2.98 8.37
N VAL A 66 0.17 3.89 7.75
CA VAL A 66 0.60 5.16 8.39
C VAL A 66 -0.30 6.34 8.03
N ALA A 67 -1.03 6.25 6.93
CA ALA A 67 -2.08 7.20 6.57
C ALA A 67 -3.14 6.50 5.71
N GLN A 68 -4.42 6.85 5.90
CA GLN A 68 -5.54 6.24 5.17
C GLN A 68 -6.69 7.22 5.01
N LEU A 69 -7.38 7.14 3.88
CA LEU A 69 -8.68 7.77 3.65
C LEU A 69 -9.76 6.67 3.57
N PRO A 70 -10.55 6.45 4.63
CA PRO A 70 -11.48 5.31 4.69
C PRO A 70 -12.55 5.32 3.60
N GLU A 71 -13.16 6.47 3.32
CA GLU A 71 -14.22 6.65 2.33
C GLU A 71 -14.28 8.12 1.88
N GLY A 72 -14.92 8.39 0.74
CA GLY A 72 -15.14 9.72 0.21
C GLY A 72 -13.96 10.31 -0.55
N GLU A 73 -14.15 11.54 -1.02
CA GLU A 73 -13.10 12.30 -1.71
C GLU A 73 -12.13 12.92 -0.70
N GLY A 74 -10.84 12.92 -1.02
CA GLY A 74 -9.83 13.47 -0.14
C GLY A 74 -8.41 13.12 -0.57
N ILE A 75 -7.47 13.40 0.33
CA ILE A 75 -6.04 13.18 0.11
C ILE A 75 -5.46 12.31 1.23
N VAL A 76 -4.49 11.48 0.86
CA VAL A 76 -3.62 10.77 1.79
C VAL A 76 -2.22 11.33 1.62
N VAL A 77 -1.61 11.74 2.73
CA VAL A 77 -0.28 12.35 2.75
C VAL A 77 0.53 11.70 3.86
N GLY A 78 1.82 11.50 3.62
CA GLY A 78 2.77 11.03 4.62
C GLY A 78 4.18 10.97 4.05
N ASP A 79 5.15 10.81 4.94
CA ASP A 79 6.57 10.83 4.60
C ASP A 79 7.10 9.43 4.27
N VAL A 80 7.99 9.38 3.27
CA VAL A 80 8.75 8.18 2.92
C VAL A 80 10.12 8.26 3.61
N ALA A 81 10.22 7.65 4.79
CA ALA A 81 11.40 7.70 5.63
C ALA A 81 12.42 6.62 5.23
N LEU A 82 13.54 7.01 4.59
CA LEU A 82 14.55 6.06 4.10
C LEU A 82 15.30 5.34 5.21
N ASP A 83 15.44 5.97 6.38
CA ASP A 83 15.99 5.40 7.60
C ASP A 83 15.12 4.26 8.14
N GLN A 84 13.78 4.39 8.07
CA GLN A 84 12.86 3.32 8.44
C GLN A 84 13.01 2.10 7.51
N ILE A 85 13.20 2.33 6.21
CA ILE A 85 13.50 1.24 5.25
C ILE A 85 14.80 0.53 5.63
N ALA A 86 15.86 1.30 5.89
CA ALA A 86 17.16 0.76 6.27
C ALA A 86 17.07 -0.07 7.57
N LYS A 87 16.38 0.47 8.58
CA LYS A 87 16.14 -0.19 9.86
C LYS A 87 15.40 -1.52 9.70
N VAL A 88 14.30 -1.54 8.93
CA VAL A 88 13.52 -2.77 8.70
C VAL A 88 14.35 -3.83 7.97
N ARG A 89 15.13 -3.44 6.96
CA ARG A 89 16.02 -4.35 6.23
C ARG A 89 17.18 -4.88 7.07
N GLN A 90 17.65 -4.09 8.04
CA GLN A 90 18.66 -4.54 9.00
C GLN A 90 18.08 -5.54 10.01
N GLN A 91 16.89 -5.25 10.55
CA GLN A 91 16.24 -6.10 11.55
C GLN A 91 15.74 -7.42 10.96
N LEU A 92 15.21 -7.38 9.74
CA LEU A 92 14.72 -8.52 9.00
C LEU A 92 15.39 -8.53 7.61
N PRO A 93 16.57 -9.14 7.43
CA PRO A 93 17.27 -9.14 6.14
C PRO A 93 16.68 -10.12 5.12
N ALA A 94 15.34 -10.23 5.03
CA ALA A 94 14.65 -11.21 4.21
C ALA A 94 15.01 -11.13 2.72
N LEU A 95 15.27 -9.92 2.20
CA LEU A 95 15.70 -9.72 0.82
C LEU A 95 17.07 -10.34 0.51
N ASN A 96 17.94 -10.47 1.52
CA ASN A 96 19.27 -11.09 1.39
C ASN A 96 19.21 -12.63 1.47
N HIS A 97 18.10 -13.19 1.95
CA HIS A 97 17.91 -14.64 2.09
C HIS A 97 17.28 -15.29 0.84
N ARG A 98 17.04 -14.52 -0.22
CA ARG A 98 16.43 -15.04 -1.45
C ARG A 98 17.41 -15.99 -2.16
N CYS A 99 17.11 -17.28 -2.14
CA CYS A 99 17.76 -18.30 -2.95
C CYS A 99 16.83 -18.65 -4.13
N LEU A 100 17.38 -18.70 -5.35
CA LEU A 100 16.68 -19.14 -6.55
C LEU A 100 16.93 -20.62 -6.82
#